data_AF-A0A4Z0Q5P1-F1
#
_entry.id   AF-A0A4Z0Q5P1-F1
#
_cell.length_a   1.000
_cell.length_b   1.000
_cell.length_c   1.000
_cell.angle_alpha   90.00
_cell.angle_beta   90.00
_cell.angle_gamma   90.00
#
_symmetry.space_group_name_H-M   'P 1'
#
loop_
_entity.id
_entity.type
_entity.pdbx_description
1 polymer ?
#
loop_
_entity_poly.entity_id
_entity_poly.type
_entity_poly.pdbx_seq_one_letter_code
_entity_poly.pdbx_strand_id
1 'polypeptide(L)'
;MLPLRSFVSATGRLGLLLALAGSISAAPAQAQMPDSLTSPTPAGPTVRGPELPLPQASPHAVVLQTIGLTDVTVDYHTPTVRGRAIWGQLVPYGQVWRAGANENTIVSFSDPVSLNGQAVPAGKYSFYILPKSDQDWELILNRVINHWGNEGYDARADQLRVPVVPETSSMHENLVYWFSEVKPNSGRLNLSWEKRTVSLLIETDVHAKALAGIQKVLAAHPENWQLLAQAADYLVQNNIQAELALQYINESLRLKEAYTNTWIKARLLASKQDYGTAIVYGRRALKLGEKDDPNFRNVQPNMRITLTEWQSKAY
;
A
#
# COMPACT_ATOMS: atom_id res chain seq x y z
N MET A 1 34.94 -3.42 46.39
CA MET A 1 34.33 -2.14 45.97
C MET A 1 32.86 -2.16 46.35
N LEU A 2 32.53 -1.40 47.41
CA LEU A 2 31.27 -0.72 47.79
C LEU A 2 29.88 -1.44 47.77
N PRO A 3 28.92 -1.03 48.62
CA PRO A 3 28.40 -1.92 49.67
C PRO A 3 26.86 -1.99 49.81
N LEU A 4 26.46 -2.88 50.75
CA LEU A 4 25.30 -2.89 51.66
C LEU A 4 23.96 -2.27 51.25
N ARG A 5 22.94 -3.14 51.31
CA ARG A 5 21.51 -2.81 51.46
C ARG A 5 21.18 -2.49 52.92
N SER A 6 20.50 -1.37 53.15
CA SER A 6 19.63 -1.14 54.33
C SER A 6 18.80 0.12 54.11
N PHE A 7 17.47 0.02 54.20
CA PHE A 7 16.62 1.11 54.66
C PHE A 7 15.47 0.55 55.50
N VAL A 8 15.14 1.34 56.51
CA VAL A 8 14.42 1.06 57.75
C VAL A 8 13.17 1.95 57.79
N SER A 9 12.09 1.43 58.38
CA SER A 9 11.02 2.09 59.17
C SER A 9 10.20 3.26 58.58
N ALA A 10 8.87 3.23 58.79
CA ALA A 10 8.20 4.18 59.68
C ALA A 10 6.68 3.93 59.79
N THR A 11 6.27 3.59 61.02
CA THR A 11 4.91 3.61 61.56
C THR A 11 4.49 5.06 61.87
N GLY A 12 3.23 5.42 61.62
CA GLY A 12 2.67 6.73 62.01
C GLY A 12 1.15 6.68 62.24
N ARG A 13 0.74 6.91 63.49
CA ARG A 13 -0.65 7.04 64.00
C ARG A 13 -1.25 8.43 63.73
N LEU A 14 -2.59 8.52 63.72
CA LEU A 14 -3.50 9.52 64.36
C LEU A 14 -4.83 9.51 63.54
N GLY A 15 -6.04 9.69 64.05
CA GLY A 15 -6.58 10.08 65.35
C GLY A 15 -8.10 10.26 65.17
N LEU A 16 -8.88 9.85 66.17
CA LEU A 16 -10.33 9.88 66.23
C LEU A 16 -10.80 11.24 66.80
N LEU A 17 -11.86 11.85 66.26
CA LEU A 17 -12.56 12.97 66.90
C LEU A 17 -14.05 13.05 66.50
N LEU A 18 -14.80 13.66 67.41
CA LEU A 18 -16.19 13.44 67.81
C LEU A 18 -17.31 13.94 66.86
N ALA A 19 -18.48 13.35 67.11
CA ALA A 19 -19.82 13.67 66.60
C ALA A 19 -20.38 15.04 67.03
N LEU A 20 -21.38 15.53 66.28
CA LEU A 20 -22.59 16.17 66.83
C LEU A 20 -23.74 16.14 65.81
N ALA A 21 -24.89 15.67 66.28
CA ALA A 21 -26.14 15.50 65.55
C ALA A 21 -26.98 16.79 65.56
N GLY A 22 -27.74 17.01 64.48
CA GLY A 22 -28.77 18.04 64.35
C GLY A 22 -29.88 17.60 63.39
N SER A 23 -30.96 17.10 63.98
CA SER A 23 -32.36 16.97 63.54
C SER A 23 -32.89 18.08 62.60
N ILE A 24 -33.93 17.98 61.74
CA ILE A 24 -35.05 17.05 61.42
C ILE A 24 -35.64 17.57 60.09
N SER A 25 -36.14 16.70 59.19
CA SER A 25 -37.51 16.76 58.60
C SER A 25 -37.61 16.05 57.25
N ALA A 26 -38.65 15.24 57.13
CA ALA A 26 -38.95 14.29 56.07
C ALA A 26 -39.78 14.90 54.91
N ALA A 27 -39.61 14.38 53.70
CA ALA A 27 -40.65 14.23 52.66
C ALA A 27 -40.13 13.32 51.50
N PRO A 28 -41.02 12.63 50.75
CA PRO A 28 -40.75 11.31 50.19
C PRO A 28 -40.11 11.31 48.80
N ALA A 29 -39.45 10.19 48.51
CA ALA A 29 -38.90 9.83 47.22
C ALA A 29 -40.00 9.79 46.13
N GLN A 30 -39.81 10.57 45.08
CA GLN A 30 -40.38 10.31 43.77
C GLN A 30 -39.28 9.70 42.89
N ALA A 31 -39.51 8.45 42.51
CA ALA A 31 -38.71 7.74 41.53
C ALA A 31 -38.88 8.41 40.16
N GLN A 32 -37.79 8.94 39.61
CA GLN A 32 -37.64 9.13 38.17
C GLN A 32 -36.66 8.07 37.67
N MET A 33 -37.18 7.16 36.86
CA MET A 33 -36.39 6.23 36.07
C MET A 33 -35.58 7.03 35.04
N PRO A 34 -34.30 6.69 34.79
CA PRO A 34 -33.66 7.11 33.56
C PRO A 34 -34.30 6.35 32.40
N ASP A 35 -34.99 7.09 31.55
CA ASP A 35 -35.53 6.59 30.28
C ASP A 35 -34.41 6.00 29.42
N SER A 36 -34.68 4.76 28.98
CA SER A 36 -34.30 4.15 27.71
C SER A 36 -32.84 4.18 27.24
N LEU A 37 -32.29 2.97 27.17
CA LEU A 37 -31.30 2.54 26.19
C LEU A 37 -31.71 3.00 24.78
N THR A 38 -30.99 3.96 24.20
CA THR A 38 -30.90 4.12 22.74
C THR A 38 -29.45 4.25 22.35
N SER A 39 -28.97 3.24 21.62
CA SER A 39 -27.72 3.21 20.87
C SER A 39 -27.54 4.51 20.07
N PRO A 40 -26.30 5.03 19.91
CA PRO A 40 -26.07 6.14 19.00
C PRO A 40 -26.38 5.68 17.57
N THR A 41 -27.46 6.25 17.01
CA THR A 41 -27.84 6.11 15.60
C THR A 41 -26.67 6.54 14.71
N PRO A 42 -26.30 5.78 13.66
CA PRO A 42 -25.31 6.24 12.70
C PRO A 42 -25.82 7.53 12.05
N ALA A 43 -24.99 8.57 12.06
CA ALA A 43 -25.29 9.81 11.35
C ALA A 43 -25.48 9.48 9.85
N GLY A 44 -26.74 9.55 9.39
CA GLY A 44 -27.08 9.45 7.98
C GLY A 44 -26.52 10.63 7.18
N PRO A 45 -26.60 10.57 5.84
CA PRO A 45 -26.10 11.63 4.97
C PRO A 45 -26.81 12.94 5.30
N THR A 46 -26.04 14.00 5.56
CA THR A 46 -26.56 15.37 5.63
C THR A 46 -27.28 15.70 4.33
N VAL A 47 -28.62 15.74 4.38
CA VAL A 47 -29.45 16.18 3.26
C VAL A 47 -29.20 17.67 3.05
N ARG A 48 -28.42 18.03 2.03
CA ARG A 48 -28.35 19.40 1.54
C ARG A 48 -29.72 19.77 0.97
N GLY A 49 -30.22 20.96 1.32
CA GLY A 49 -31.48 21.48 0.76
C GLY A 49 -31.44 21.57 -0.77
N PRO A 50 -32.58 21.74 -1.45
CA PRO A 50 -32.63 21.80 -2.91
C PRO A 50 -31.76 22.97 -3.42
N GLU A 51 -30.61 22.63 -3.97
CA GLU A 51 -29.67 23.58 -4.59
C GLU A 51 -30.01 23.69 -6.07
N LEU A 52 -30.09 24.93 -6.59
CA LEU A 52 -30.26 25.15 -8.02
C LEU A 52 -29.09 24.48 -8.77
N PRO A 53 -29.31 23.82 -9.94
CA PRO A 53 -28.26 23.14 -10.68
C PRO A 53 -27.36 24.16 -11.41
N LEU A 54 -26.64 24.95 -10.64
CA LEU A 54 -25.67 25.94 -11.13
C LEU A 54 -24.29 25.28 -11.28
N PRO A 55 -23.50 25.68 -12.30
CA PRO A 55 -22.12 25.24 -12.39
C PRO A 55 -21.33 25.61 -11.13
N GLN A 56 -20.70 24.62 -10.50
CA GLN A 56 -19.85 24.86 -9.34
C GLN A 56 -18.56 25.59 -9.73
N ALA A 57 -18.08 26.49 -8.86
CA ALA A 57 -16.84 27.24 -9.10
C ALA A 57 -15.59 26.34 -9.19
N SER A 58 -15.65 25.16 -8.57
CA SER A 58 -14.65 24.11 -8.64
C SER A 58 -15.36 22.81 -8.98
N PRO A 59 -15.44 22.44 -10.27
CA PRO A 59 -16.09 21.22 -10.70
C PRO A 59 -15.47 19.96 -10.09
N HIS A 60 -16.30 18.93 -9.94
CA HIS A 60 -15.87 17.58 -9.55
C HIS A 60 -15.07 16.92 -10.67
N ALA A 61 -14.02 16.19 -10.31
CA ALA A 61 -13.17 15.45 -11.24
C ALA A 61 -12.69 14.14 -10.59
N VAL A 62 -12.52 13.11 -11.41
CA VAL A 62 -12.00 11.81 -10.99
C VAL A 62 -10.95 11.35 -11.98
N VAL A 63 -9.83 10.85 -11.47
CA VAL A 63 -8.79 10.19 -12.27
C VAL A 63 -8.52 8.80 -11.72
N LEU A 64 -8.43 7.81 -12.62
CA LEU A 64 -8.17 6.41 -12.30
C LEU A 64 -6.98 5.91 -13.12
N GLN A 65 -6.09 5.17 -12.47
CA GLN A 65 -4.99 4.46 -13.12
C GLN A 65 -4.78 3.09 -12.45
N THR A 66 -4.68 2.05 -13.27
CA THR A 66 -4.21 0.73 -12.82
C THR A 66 -2.68 0.71 -12.87
N ILE A 67 -2.04 0.44 -11.73
CA ILE A 67 -0.59 0.21 -11.61
C ILE A 67 -0.39 -1.26 -11.25
N GLY A 68 0.23 -2.03 -12.14
CA GLY A 68 0.27 -3.49 -12.03
C GLY A 68 -1.14 -4.10 -12.03
N LEU A 69 -1.60 -4.53 -10.85
CA LEU A 69 -2.93 -5.10 -10.63
C LEU A 69 -3.77 -4.29 -9.61
N THR A 70 -3.32 -3.08 -9.29
CA THR A 70 -3.92 -2.20 -8.28
C THR A 70 -4.52 -0.98 -8.95
N ASP A 71 -5.80 -0.72 -8.72
CA ASP A 71 -6.45 0.50 -9.14
C ASP A 71 -6.19 1.62 -8.12
N VAL A 72 -5.69 2.75 -8.62
CA VAL A 72 -5.52 3.98 -7.86
C VAL A 72 -6.49 5.01 -8.39
N THR A 73 -7.38 5.51 -7.53
CA THR A 73 -8.38 6.53 -7.88
C THR A 73 -8.17 7.77 -7.05
N VAL A 74 -8.24 8.95 -7.67
CA VAL A 74 -8.29 10.25 -7.00
C VAL A 74 -9.61 10.92 -7.35
N ASP A 75 -10.43 11.13 -6.33
CA ASP A 75 -11.71 11.84 -6.40
C ASP A 75 -11.51 13.22 -5.76
N TYR A 76 -11.72 14.29 -6.52
CA TYR A 76 -11.36 15.65 -6.11
C TYR A 76 -12.23 16.73 -6.77
N HIS A 77 -12.09 17.96 -6.30
CA HIS A 77 -12.61 19.14 -7.00
C HIS A 77 -11.47 20.04 -7.46
N THR A 78 -11.58 20.62 -8.65
CA THR A 78 -10.52 21.40 -9.30
C THR A 78 -10.65 22.91 -9.05
N PRO A 79 -9.96 23.50 -8.04
CA PRO A 79 -9.90 24.94 -7.90
C PRO A 79 -9.09 25.61 -9.01
N THR A 80 -9.40 26.88 -9.25
CA THR A 80 -8.76 27.71 -10.29
C THR A 80 -7.94 28.85 -9.67
N VAL A 81 -6.84 29.22 -10.30
CA VAL A 81 -5.93 30.28 -9.81
C VAL A 81 -6.63 31.64 -9.83
N ARG A 82 -7.24 32.00 -10.97
CA ARG A 82 -7.94 33.28 -11.21
C ARG A 82 -7.10 34.52 -10.88
N GLY A 83 -5.82 34.50 -11.25
CA GLY A 83 -4.89 35.61 -11.03
C GLY A 83 -4.53 35.87 -9.55
N ARG A 84 -4.89 34.97 -8.62
CA ARG A 84 -4.56 35.09 -7.20
C ARG A 84 -3.21 34.44 -6.90
N ALA A 85 -2.53 34.93 -5.87
CA ALA A 85 -1.41 34.22 -5.29
C ALA A 85 -1.93 32.97 -4.54
N ILE A 86 -1.38 31.80 -4.87
CA ILE A 86 -1.83 30.52 -4.32
C ILE A 86 -1.02 30.15 -3.08
N TRP A 87 0.25 29.87 -3.26
CA TRP A 87 1.11 29.40 -2.18
C TRP A 87 1.53 30.54 -1.25
N GLY A 88 1.39 30.33 0.07
CA GLY A 88 1.62 31.34 1.09
C GLY A 88 0.50 32.37 1.23
N GLN A 89 -0.59 32.26 0.45
CA GLN A 89 -1.77 33.12 0.54
C GLN A 89 -3.04 32.26 0.61
N LEU A 90 -3.64 31.87 -0.54
CA LEU A 90 -4.83 31.01 -0.56
C LEU A 90 -4.57 29.65 0.10
N VAL A 91 -3.37 29.11 -0.07
CA VAL A 91 -2.85 27.94 0.63
C VAL A 91 -1.71 28.41 1.54
N PRO A 92 -1.98 28.69 2.83
CA PRO A 92 -0.97 29.15 3.76
C PRO A 92 0.12 28.09 4.00
N TYR A 93 1.37 28.52 4.09
CA TYR A 93 2.45 27.64 4.53
C TYR A 93 2.30 27.29 6.02
N GLY A 94 2.72 26.09 6.40
CA GLY A 94 2.61 25.58 7.77
C GLY A 94 1.20 25.14 8.18
N GLN A 95 0.24 25.13 7.26
CA GLN A 95 -1.13 24.66 7.51
C GLN A 95 -1.48 23.50 6.59
N VAL A 96 -2.14 22.48 7.15
CA VAL A 96 -2.65 21.35 6.37
C VAL A 96 -3.70 21.85 5.38
N TRP A 97 -3.64 21.39 4.14
CA TRP A 97 -4.56 21.72 3.07
C TRP A 97 -5.09 20.45 2.43
N ARG A 98 -6.42 20.36 2.24
CA ARG A 98 -7.13 19.24 1.60
C ARG A 98 -6.78 18.94 0.14
N ALA A 99 -5.80 19.66 -0.42
CA ALA A 99 -5.30 19.42 -1.77
C ALA A 99 -6.42 19.39 -2.83
N GLY A 100 -7.38 20.30 -2.73
CA GLY A 100 -8.61 20.33 -3.51
C GLY A 100 -9.55 21.44 -3.06
N ALA A 101 -10.79 21.41 -3.54
CA ALA A 101 -11.87 22.31 -3.15
C ALA A 101 -13.11 21.52 -2.66
N ASN A 102 -14.08 22.20 -2.05
CA ASN A 102 -15.31 21.58 -1.52
C ASN A 102 -15.02 20.43 -0.53
N GLU A 103 -15.48 19.20 -0.84
CA GLU A 103 -15.17 17.95 -0.15
C GLU A 103 -13.65 17.64 -0.12
N ASN A 104 -13.24 16.76 0.79
CA ASN A 104 -11.87 16.26 0.79
C ASN A 104 -11.52 15.56 -0.52
N THR A 105 -10.30 15.76 -1.00
CA THR A 105 -9.73 14.88 -2.01
C THR A 105 -9.57 13.49 -1.42
N ILE A 106 -10.14 12.47 -2.06
CA ILE A 106 -10.08 11.09 -1.62
C ILE A 106 -9.17 10.31 -2.57
N VAL A 107 -8.14 9.67 -2.01
CA VAL A 107 -7.29 8.71 -2.72
C VAL A 107 -7.68 7.30 -2.30
N SER A 108 -7.93 6.44 -3.27
CA SER A 108 -8.35 5.04 -3.06
C SER A 108 -7.37 4.08 -3.70
N PHE A 109 -7.04 3.00 -2.99
CA PHE A 109 -6.21 1.88 -3.47
C PHE A 109 -7.00 0.58 -3.37
N SER A 110 -7.13 -0.17 -4.46
CA SER A 110 -7.83 -1.46 -4.48
C SER A 110 -7.08 -2.57 -3.72
N ASP A 111 -5.77 -2.45 -3.62
CA ASP A 111 -4.85 -3.40 -3.01
C ASP A 111 -3.80 -2.63 -2.18
N PRO A 112 -3.07 -3.28 -1.26
CA PRO A 112 -1.98 -2.64 -0.53
C PRO A 112 -0.90 -2.12 -1.48
N VAL A 113 -0.36 -0.94 -1.17
CA VAL A 113 0.68 -0.27 -1.95
C VAL A 113 1.85 0.15 -1.04
N SER A 114 2.97 0.52 -1.65
CA SER A 114 4.06 1.23 -0.99
C SER A 114 4.13 2.66 -1.55
N LEU A 115 4.12 3.65 -0.66
CA LEU A 115 4.23 5.06 -1.01
C LEU A 115 5.57 5.60 -0.49
N ASN A 116 6.48 5.96 -1.40
CA ASN A 116 7.88 6.29 -1.09
C ASN A 116 8.54 5.26 -0.12
N GLY A 117 8.32 3.96 -0.36
CA GLY A 117 8.87 2.88 0.47
C GLY A 117 8.09 2.55 1.75
N GLN A 118 7.00 3.26 2.05
CA GLN A 118 6.17 3.00 3.23
C GLN A 118 4.89 2.25 2.87
N ALA A 119 4.64 1.13 3.56
CA ALA A 119 3.47 0.30 3.29
C ALA A 119 2.16 1.00 3.69
N VAL A 120 1.19 0.97 2.78
CA VAL A 120 -0.16 1.52 2.96
C VAL A 120 -1.19 0.43 2.63
N PRO A 121 -2.09 0.07 3.56
CA PRO A 121 -3.14 -0.89 3.30
C PRO A 121 -4.09 -0.42 2.20
N ALA A 122 -4.73 -1.38 1.52
CA ALA A 122 -5.86 -1.09 0.63
C ALA A 122 -6.95 -0.31 1.39
N GLY A 123 -7.60 0.63 0.72
CA GLY A 123 -8.63 1.46 1.35
C GLY A 123 -8.78 2.83 0.71
N LYS A 124 -9.60 3.66 1.35
CA LYS A 124 -9.83 5.05 0.98
C LYS A 124 -9.28 5.96 2.06
N TYR A 125 -8.61 7.03 1.65
CA TYR A 125 -7.96 7.97 2.54
C TYR A 125 -8.23 9.40 2.09
N SER A 126 -8.42 10.30 3.05
CA SER A 126 -8.37 11.73 2.75
C SER A 126 -6.93 12.12 2.46
N PHE A 127 -6.75 12.89 1.40
CA PHE A 127 -5.46 13.33 0.91
C PHE A 127 -5.23 14.79 1.28
N TYR A 128 -4.16 15.03 2.02
CA TYR A 128 -3.78 16.35 2.47
C TYR A 128 -2.32 16.65 2.10
N ILE A 129 -2.01 17.94 2.00
CA ILE A 129 -0.65 18.44 1.86
C ILE A 129 -0.40 19.47 2.96
N LEU A 130 0.75 19.40 3.60
CA LEU A 130 1.30 20.44 4.46
C LEU A 130 2.44 21.14 3.72
N PRO A 131 2.17 22.26 3.04
CA PRO A 131 3.20 23.01 2.35
C PRO A 131 4.05 23.80 3.35
N LYS A 132 5.34 23.89 3.07
CA LYS A 132 6.32 24.64 3.87
C LYS A 132 7.05 25.64 2.96
N SER A 133 7.54 26.73 3.53
CA SER A 133 8.22 27.82 2.80
C SER A 133 9.67 27.52 2.45
N ASP A 134 10.34 26.74 3.28
CA ASP A 134 11.79 26.60 3.37
C ASP A 134 12.24 25.13 3.50
N GLN A 135 11.30 24.19 3.38
CA GLN A 135 11.50 22.75 3.54
C GLN A 135 10.63 21.97 2.56
N ASP A 136 10.93 20.68 2.43
CA ASP A 136 10.06 19.72 1.74
C ASP A 136 8.64 19.77 2.31
N TRP A 137 7.67 19.68 1.41
CA TRP A 137 6.28 19.57 1.79
C TRP A 137 6.01 18.18 2.33
N GLU A 138 4.89 18.02 3.03
CA GLU A 138 4.48 16.69 3.49
C GLU A 138 3.15 16.34 2.84
N LEU A 139 3.10 15.17 2.24
CA LEU A 139 1.88 14.57 1.74
C LEU A 139 1.36 13.61 2.82
N ILE A 140 0.07 13.71 3.09
CA ILE A 140 -0.57 13.03 4.21
C ILE A 140 -1.76 12.24 3.69
N LEU A 141 -1.83 10.97 4.09
CA LEU A 141 -3.04 10.16 3.99
C LEU A 141 -3.66 10.04 5.37
N ASN A 142 -4.94 10.40 5.49
CA ASN A 142 -5.67 10.35 6.75
C ASN A 142 -6.85 9.36 6.66
N ARG A 143 -7.07 8.57 7.71
CA ARG A 143 -8.10 7.52 7.75
C ARG A 143 -9.54 8.05 7.82
N VAL A 144 -9.74 9.32 8.21
CA VAL A 144 -11.08 9.91 8.24
C VAL A 144 -11.41 10.53 6.90
N ILE A 145 -12.54 10.12 6.29
CA ILE A 145 -12.88 10.40 4.88
C ILE A 145 -14.12 11.27 4.67
N ASN A 146 -14.83 11.61 5.75
CA ASN A 146 -16.14 12.27 5.72
C ASN A 146 -16.10 13.73 6.17
N HIS A 147 -14.92 14.38 6.12
CA HIS A 147 -14.79 15.79 6.44
C HIS A 147 -15.10 16.70 5.24
N TRP A 148 -15.52 17.92 5.57
CA TRP A 148 -15.64 19.02 4.62
C TRP A 148 -14.54 20.03 4.94
N GLY A 149 -13.73 20.41 3.95
CA GLY A 149 -12.62 21.32 4.22
C GLY A 149 -11.47 20.71 5.05
N ASN A 150 -10.85 21.52 5.91
CA ASN A 150 -9.85 21.06 6.87
C ASN A 150 -10.42 20.90 8.29
N GLU A 151 -11.71 21.17 8.48
CA GLU A 151 -12.35 21.13 9.80
C GLU A 151 -12.40 19.69 10.31
N GLY A 152 -11.84 19.48 11.51
CA GLY A 152 -11.77 18.16 12.12
C GLY A 152 -10.57 17.31 11.70
N TYR A 153 -9.58 17.88 10.98
CA TYR A 153 -8.30 17.20 10.78
C TYR A 153 -7.65 16.84 12.13
N ASP A 154 -7.31 15.56 12.30
CA ASP A 154 -6.60 15.03 13.47
C ASP A 154 -5.39 14.22 13.00
N ALA A 155 -4.19 14.68 13.36
CA ALA A 155 -2.94 14.01 13.03
C ALA A 155 -2.84 12.58 13.60
N ARG A 156 -3.58 12.25 14.67
CA ARG A 156 -3.65 10.89 15.20
C ARG A 156 -4.34 9.91 14.25
N ALA A 157 -5.12 10.42 13.30
CA ALA A 157 -5.77 9.64 12.25
C ALA A 157 -4.92 9.51 10.98
N ASP A 158 -3.71 10.10 10.93
CA ASP A 158 -2.80 9.94 9.80
C ASP A 158 -2.43 8.45 9.64
N GLN A 159 -2.63 7.92 8.44
CA GLN A 159 -2.13 6.63 7.99
C GLN A 159 -0.68 6.74 7.55
N LEU A 160 -0.36 7.85 6.88
CA LEU A 160 0.94 8.10 6.30
C LEU A 160 1.21 9.60 6.30
N ARG A 161 2.46 9.96 6.56
CA ARG A 161 3.01 11.29 6.31
C ARG A 161 4.39 11.11 5.69
N VAL A 162 4.56 11.58 4.46
CA VAL A 162 5.82 11.43 3.71
C VAL A 162 6.31 12.77 3.17
N PRO A 163 7.62 13.05 3.23
CA PRO A 163 8.17 14.24 2.60
C PRO A 163 8.07 14.13 1.08
N VAL A 164 7.76 15.25 0.44
CA VAL A 164 7.73 15.42 -1.02
C VAL A 164 8.35 16.76 -1.38
N VAL A 165 9.17 16.78 -2.42
CA VAL A 165 9.82 18.00 -2.91
C VAL A 165 8.88 18.68 -3.91
N PRO A 166 8.45 19.94 -3.68
CA PRO A 166 7.69 20.68 -4.67
C PRO A 166 8.59 21.15 -5.81
N GLU A 167 8.28 20.68 -7.02
CA GLU A 167 8.99 21.04 -8.24
C GLU A 167 8.37 22.29 -8.87
N THR A 168 9.19 23.09 -9.55
CA THR A 168 8.70 24.19 -10.38
C THR A 168 8.14 23.64 -11.68
N SER A 169 6.94 24.07 -12.08
CA SER A 169 6.27 23.67 -13.31
C SER A 169 5.85 24.87 -14.16
N SER A 170 5.39 24.60 -15.39
CA SER A 170 4.56 25.55 -16.13
C SER A 170 3.31 25.93 -15.35
N MET A 171 2.70 27.06 -15.70
CA MET A 171 1.45 27.51 -15.07
C MET A 171 0.29 26.55 -15.36
N HIS A 172 -0.35 26.05 -14.32
CA HIS A 172 -1.60 25.30 -14.35
C HIS A 172 -2.72 26.14 -13.72
N GLU A 173 -3.63 26.64 -14.57
CA GLU A 173 -4.77 27.45 -14.12
C GLU A 173 -5.71 26.64 -13.21
N ASN A 174 -5.90 25.36 -13.52
CA ASN A 174 -6.71 24.43 -12.75
C ASN A 174 -5.81 23.48 -11.97
N LEU A 175 -6.19 23.13 -10.74
CA LEU A 175 -5.55 22.03 -10.02
C LEU A 175 -5.85 20.72 -10.75
N VAL A 176 -4.81 19.97 -11.09
CA VAL A 176 -4.93 18.70 -11.82
C VAL A 176 -4.17 17.59 -11.12
N TYR A 177 -4.82 16.42 -11.03
CA TYR A 177 -4.17 15.16 -10.69
C TYR A 177 -3.96 14.33 -11.95
N TRP A 178 -2.80 13.71 -12.06
CA TRP A 178 -2.46 12.88 -13.22
C TRP A 178 -1.38 11.86 -12.89
N PHE A 179 -1.31 10.80 -13.67
CA PHE A 179 -0.32 9.72 -13.48
C PHE A 179 0.81 9.81 -14.50
N SER A 180 2.04 9.56 -14.04
CA SER A 180 3.23 9.53 -14.88
C SER A 180 4.09 8.30 -14.58
N GLU A 181 5.04 8.00 -15.47
CA GLU A 181 6.03 6.94 -15.30
C GLU A 181 5.42 5.58 -14.92
N VAL A 182 4.27 5.24 -15.51
CA VAL A 182 3.57 3.97 -15.24
C VAL A 182 4.40 2.82 -15.82
N LYS A 183 4.78 1.91 -14.93
CA LYS A 183 5.56 0.69 -15.14
C LYS A 183 4.76 -0.52 -14.62
N PRO A 184 5.19 -1.76 -14.90
CA PRO A 184 4.45 -2.95 -14.47
C PRO A 184 4.16 -3.05 -12.96
N ASN A 185 4.97 -2.44 -12.11
CA ASN A 185 4.79 -2.48 -10.65
C ASN A 185 4.84 -1.10 -9.96
N SER A 186 4.95 0.00 -10.71
CA SER A 186 5.07 1.33 -10.13
C SER A 186 4.47 2.41 -11.02
N GLY A 187 4.17 3.57 -10.44
CA GLY A 187 3.81 4.78 -11.17
C GLY A 187 3.90 5.98 -10.23
N ARG A 188 3.79 7.19 -10.75
CA ARG A 188 3.75 8.41 -9.93
C ARG A 188 2.39 9.06 -10.01
N LEU A 189 1.82 9.39 -8.85
CA LEU A 189 0.69 10.31 -8.75
C LEU A 189 1.22 11.72 -8.62
N ASN A 190 0.80 12.61 -9.52
CA ASN A 190 1.24 13.99 -9.56
C ASN A 190 0.05 14.92 -9.28
N LEU A 191 0.29 15.96 -8.48
CA LEU A 191 -0.60 17.10 -8.30
C LEU A 191 0.10 18.33 -8.88
N SER A 192 -0.50 18.97 -9.87
CA SER A 192 -0.01 20.23 -10.44
C SER A 192 -1.03 21.34 -10.25
N TRP A 193 -0.59 22.49 -9.71
CA TRP A 193 -1.42 23.69 -9.60
C TRP A 193 -0.56 24.94 -9.52
N GLU A 194 -0.98 26.00 -10.22
CA GLU A 194 -0.15 27.20 -10.41
C GLU A 194 1.20 26.79 -11.01
N LYS A 195 2.34 27.14 -10.42
CA LYS A 195 3.68 26.83 -10.94
C LYS A 195 4.37 25.74 -10.13
N ARG A 196 3.60 24.90 -9.44
CA ARG A 196 4.11 23.82 -8.61
C ARG A 196 3.54 22.47 -9.01
N THR A 197 4.41 21.47 -9.01
CA THR A 197 4.04 20.05 -9.06
C THR A 197 4.62 19.33 -7.86
N VAL A 198 3.83 18.47 -7.21
CA VAL A 198 4.33 17.49 -6.24
C VAL A 198 3.98 16.09 -6.74
N SER A 199 4.90 15.16 -6.51
CA SER A 199 4.85 13.82 -7.10
C SER A 199 5.09 12.76 -6.04
N LEU A 200 4.20 11.78 -5.96
CA LEU A 200 4.27 10.65 -5.04
C LEU A 200 4.53 9.36 -5.81
N LEU A 201 5.61 8.65 -5.47
CA LEU A 201 5.87 7.33 -6.02
C LEU A 201 4.91 6.31 -5.38
N ILE A 202 4.21 5.57 -6.22
CA ILE A 202 3.35 4.45 -5.85
C ILE A 202 3.99 3.18 -6.39
N GLU A 203 4.25 2.24 -5.51
CA GLU A 203 4.74 0.90 -5.83
C GLU A 203 3.69 -0.13 -5.42
N THR A 204 3.59 -1.19 -6.20
CA THR A 204 2.60 -2.25 -6.00
C THR A 204 3.31 -3.59 -5.94
N ASP A 205 2.84 -4.47 -5.06
CA ASP A 205 3.39 -5.83 -4.96
C ASP A 205 2.63 -6.79 -5.89
N VAL A 206 2.96 -6.70 -7.18
CA VAL A 206 2.40 -7.60 -8.20
C VAL A 206 2.75 -9.06 -7.90
N HIS A 207 3.91 -9.30 -7.30
CA HIS A 207 4.41 -10.63 -6.99
C HIS A 207 3.66 -11.29 -5.84
N ALA A 208 3.32 -10.56 -4.78
CA ALA A 208 2.50 -11.07 -3.70
C ALA A 208 1.11 -11.50 -4.19
N LYS A 209 0.47 -10.71 -5.05
CA LYS A 209 -0.84 -11.05 -5.63
C LYS A 209 -0.76 -12.25 -6.56
N ALA A 210 0.25 -12.30 -7.42
CA ALA A 210 0.51 -13.46 -8.27
C ALA A 210 0.79 -14.72 -7.43
N LEU A 211 1.60 -14.61 -6.38
CA LEU A 211 1.91 -15.72 -5.48
C LEU A 211 0.67 -16.22 -4.74
N ALA A 212 -0.17 -15.33 -4.23
CA ALA A 212 -1.43 -15.71 -3.59
C ALA A 212 -2.37 -16.43 -4.57
N GLY A 213 -2.45 -15.96 -5.82
CA GLY A 213 -3.19 -16.63 -6.90
C GLY A 213 -2.63 -18.02 -7.23
N ILE A 214 -1.31 -18.13 -7.38
CA ILE A 214 -0.59 -19.39 -7.60
C ILE A 214 -0.88 -20.38 -6.47
N GLN A 215 -0.72 -19.96 -5.21
CA GLN A 215 -0.96 -20.82 -4.04
C GLN A 215 -2.40 -21.31 -3.99
N LYS A 216 -3.38 -20.45 -4.29
CA LYS A 216 -4.79 -20.83 -4.36
C LYS A 216 -5.05 -21.90 -5.44
N VAL A 217 -4.47 -21.72 -6.62
CA VAL A 217 -4.62 -22.68 -7.73
C VAL A 217 -3.94 -24.02 -7.42
N LEU A 218 -2.73 -23.99 -6.86
CA LEU A 218 -2.00 -25.21 -6.49
C LEU A 218 -2.66 -25.95 -5.33
N ALA A 219 -3.29 -25.25 -4.38
CA ALA A 219 -4.07 -25.89 -3.33
C ALA A 219 -5.29 -26.64 -3.89
N ALA A 220 -5.90 -26.14 -4.98
CA ALA A 220 -7.01 -26.82 -5.66
C ALA A 220 -6.55 -27.95 -6.58
N HIS A 221 -5.32 -27.91 -7.08
CA HIS A 221 -4.76 -28.86 -8.05
C HIS A 221 -3.34 -29.33 -7.68
N PRO A 222 -3.15 -29.96 -6.50
CA PRO A 222 -1.80 -30.23 -5.95
C PRO A 222 -0.98 -31.21 -6.78
N GLU A 223 -1.63 -32.10 -7.54
CA GLU A 223 -0.96 -33.14 -8.35
C GLU A 223 -0.77 -32.72 -9.82
N ASN A 224 -1.08 -31.48 -10.18
CA ASN A 224 -0.88 -30.99 -11.54
C ASN A 224 0.57 -30.53 -11.75
N TRP A 225 1.41 -31.42 -12.28
CA TRP A 225 2.83 -31.16 -12.54
C TRP A 225 3.05 -29.92 -13.43
N GLN A 226 2.14 -29.60 -14.37
CA GLN A 226 2.28 -28.44 -15.26
C GLN A 226 2.06 -27.14 -14.51
N LEU A 227 1.05 -27.09 -13.62
CA LEU A 227 0.79 -25.92 -12.79
C LEU A 227 1.93 -25.68 -11.79
N LEU A 228 2.48 -26.75 -11.20
CA LEU A 228 3.66 -26.67 -10.35
C LEU A 228 4.89 -26.14 -11.12
N ALA A 229 5.11 -26.62 -12.35
CA ALA A 229 6.19 -26.13 -13.21
C ALA A 229 6.01 -24.64 -13.57
N GLN A 230 4.80 -24.23 -13.96
CA GLN A 230 4.48 -22.83 -14.27
C GLN A 230 4.67 -21.91 -13.06
N ALA A 231 4.23 -22.35 -11.88
CA ALA A 231 4.43 -21.64 -10.64
C ALA A 231 5.93 -21.44 -10.34
N ALA A 232 6.73 -22.51 -10.43
CA ALA A 232 8.17 -22.43 -10.24
C ALA A 232 8.84 -21.51 -11.28
N ASP A 233 8.44 -21.59 -12.55
CA ASP A 233 9.01 -20.76 -13.60
C ASP A 233 8.72 -19.27 -13.38
N TYR A 234 7.50 -18.92 -12.96
CA TYR A 234 7.18 -17.54 -12.57
C TYR A 234 8.11 -17.02 -11.47
N LEU A 235 8.33 -17.83 -10.43
CA LEU A 235 9.22 -17.46 -9.32
C LEU A 235 10.69 -17.32 -9.78
N VAL A 236 11.16 -18.22 -10.64
CA VAL A 236 12.53 -18.19 -11.21
C VAL A 236 12.72 -16.98 -12.13
N GLN A 237 11.77 -16.70 -13.02
CA GLN A 237 11.86 -15.58 -13.96
C GLN A 237 11.92 -14.22 -13.27
N ASN A 238 11.20 -14.08 -12.15
CA ASN A 238 11.15 -12.84 -11.38
C ASN A 238 12.20 -12.81 -10.24
N ASN A 239 13.00 -13.86 -10.08
CA ASN A 239 14.01 -13.99 -9.04
C ASN A 239 13.44 -13.80 -7.61
N ILE A 240 12.29 -14.39 -7.34
CA ILE A 240 11.57 -14.29 -6.06
C ILE A 240 11.36 -15.68 -5.46
N GLN A 241 11.34 -15.77 -4.12
CA GLN A 241 10.99 -17.00 -3.38
C GLN A 241 11.70 -18.26 -3.88
N ALA A 242 13.03 -18.20 -4.03
CA ALA A 242 13.84 -19.28 -4.64
C ALA A 242 13.64 -20.66 -3.99
N GLU A 243 13.47 -20.70 -2.66
CA GLU A 243 13.23 -21.96 -1.93
C GLU A 243 11.83 -22.53 -2.22
N LEU A 244 10.81 -21.67 -2.37
CA LEU A 244 9.48 -22.12 -2.78
C LEU A 244 9.46 -22.59 -4.24
N ALA A 245 10.19 -21.89 -5.12
CA ALA A 245 10.39 -22.33 -6.49
C ALA A 245 11.05 -23.72 -6.53
N LEU A 246 12.02 -23.97 -5.64
CA LEU A 246 12.68 -25.27 -5.50
C LEU A 246 11.72 -26.37 -5.07
N GLN A 247 10.83 -26.07 -4.11
CA GLN A 247 9.80 -26.99 -3.65
C GLN A 247 8.83 -27.36 -4.78
N TYR A 248 8.24 -26.36 -5.46
CA TYR A 248 7.31 -26.59 -6.56
C TYR A 248 7.94 -27.35 -7.72
N ILE A 249 9.18 -27.03 -8.10
CA ILE A 249 9.81 -27.70 -9.23
C ILE A 249 10.23 -29.14 -8.91
N ASN A 250 10.66 -29.40 -7.67
CA ASN A 250 10.95 -30.77 -7.23
C ASN A 250 9.69 -31.62 -7.24
N GLU A 251 8.57 -31.07 -6.79
CA GLU A 251 7.29 -31.78 -6.78
C GLU A 251 6.78 -32.03 -8.21
N SER A 252 6.90 -31.04 -9.10
CA SER A 252 6.60 -31.22 -10.53
C SER A 252 7.41 -32.38 -11.14
N LEU A 253 8.73 -32.41 -10.90
CA LEU A 253 9.63 -33.46 -11.39
C LEU A 253 9.30 -34.84 -10.80
N ARG A 254 8.88 -34.89 -9.52
CA ARG A 254 8.45 -36.12 -8.85
C ARG A 254 7.21 -36.72 -9.52
N LEU A 255 6.25 -35.87 -9.90
CA LEU A 255 4.99 -36.29 -10.53
C LEU A 255 5.19 -36.70 -11.98
N LYS A 256 5.91 -35.88 -12.76
CA LYS A 256 6.28 -36.20 -14.14
C LYS A 256 7.51 -35.41 -14.55
N GLU A 257 8.56 -36.12 -14.89
CA GLU A 257 9.72 -35.50 -15.51
C GLU A 257 9.43 -35.13 -16.97
N ALA A 258 9.62 -33.87 -17.32
CA ALA A 258 9.49 -33.33 -18.67
C ALA A 258 10.68 -32.43 -18.98
N TYR A 259 10.95 -32.13 -20.25
CA TYR A 259 12.06 -31.23 -20.57
C TYR A 259 11.86 -29.83 -19.97
N THR A 260 10.61 -29.34 -19.93
CA THR A 260 10.26 -27.99 -19.47
C THR A 260 10.56 -27.80 -17.99
N ASN A 261 10.07 -28.68 -17.12
CA ASN A 261 10.33 -28.59 -15.68
C ASN A 261 11.79 -28.91 -15.31
N THR A 262 12.44 -29.80 -16.05
CA THR A 262 13.88 -30.06 -15.89
C THR A 262 14.71 -28.82 -16.26
N TRP A 263 14.32 -28.09 -17.30
CA TRP A 263 14.97 -26.85 -17.69
C TRP A 263 14.76 -25.72 -16.66
N ILE A 264 13.56 -25.58 -16.11
CA ILE A 264 13.27 -24.62 -15.03
C ILE A 264 14.15 -24.90 -13.80
N LYS A 265 14.29 -26.17 -13.40
CA LYS A 265 15.20 -26.58 -12.32
C LYS A 265 16.64 -26.17 -12.61
N ALA A 266 17.12 -26.37 -13.84
CA ALA A 266 18.46 -25.96 -14.24
C ALA A 266 18.66 -24.44 -14.11
N ARG A 267 17.69 -23.64 -14.58
CA ARG A 267 17.72 -22.17 -14.46
C ARG A 267 17.71 -21.69 -13.00
N LEU A 268 16.92 -22.34 -12.14
CA LEU A 268 16.89 -22.05 -10.71
C LEU A 268 18.25 -22.33 -10.03
N LEU A 269 18.92 -23.43 -10.39
CA LEU A 269 20.25 -23.73 -9.86
C LEU A 269 21.29 -22.71 -10.36
N ALA A 270 21.21 -22.33 -11.63
CA ALA A 270 22.10 -21.32 -12.21
C ALA A 270 21.90 -19.93 -11.57
N SER A 271 20.67 -19.55 -11.19
CA SER A 271 20.44 -18.28 -10.48
C SER A 271 21.04 -18.29 -9.06
N LYS A 272 21.20 -19.47 -8.46
CA LYS A 272 21.93 -19.70 -7.21
C LYS A 272 23.44 -19.89 -7.41
N GLN A 273 23.96 -19.61 -8.61
CA GLN A 273 25.36 -19.78 -9.00
C GLN A 273 25.88 -21.23 -8.94
N ASP A 274 25.00 -22.22 -8.79
CA ASP A 274 25.34 -23.64 -8.89
C ASP A 274 25.34 -24.08 -10.36
N TYR A 275 26.32 -23.55 -11.11
CA TYR A 275 26.44 -23.80 -12.54
C TYR A 275 26.75 -25.26 -12.86
N GLY A 276 27.51 -25.95 -12.00
CA GLY A 276 27.84 -27.37 -12.16
C GLY A 276 26.58 -28.22 -12.20
N THR A 277 25.72 -28.10 -11.19
CA THR A 277 24.46 -28.85 -11.14
C THR A 277 23.46 -28.35 -12.19
N ALA A 278 23.42 -27.05 -12.46
CA ALA A 278 22.57 -26.48 -13.51
C ALA A 278 22.87 -27.08 -14.89
N ILE A 279 24.15 -27.25 -15.25
CA ILE A 279 24.56 -27.87 -16.53
C ILE A 279 24.08 -29.33 -16.62
N VAL A 280 24.16 -30.09 -15.52
CA VAL A 280 23.68 -31.49 -15.47
C VAL A 280 22.18 -31.55 -15.79
N TYR A 281 21.37 -30.76 -15.09
CA TYR A 281 19.93 -30.71 -15.34
C TYR A 281 19.61 -30.14 -16.74
N GLY A 282 20.33 -29.11 -17.20
CA GLY A 282 20.08 -28.51 -18.51
C GLY A 282 20.41 -29.46 -19.67
N ARG A 283 21.47 -30.27 -19.56
CA ARG A 283 21.77 -31.35 -20.53
C ARG A 283 20.71 -32.45 -20.49
N ARG A 284 20.19 -32.78 -19.30
CA ARG A 284 19.08 -33.74 -19.16
C ARG A 284 17.81 -33.21 -19.83
N ALA A 285 17.49 -31.94 -19.64
CA ALA A 285 16.37 -31.28 -20.31
C ALA A 285 16.52 -31.32 -21.84
N LEU A 286 17.71 -31.02 -22.39
CA LEU A 286 17.95 -31.12 -23.84
C LEU A 286 17.62 -32.53 -24.39
N LYS A 287 18.09 -33.58 -23.71
CA LYS A 287 17.84 -34.98 -24.13
C LYS A 287 16.35 -35.34 -24.09
N LEU A 288 15.63 -34.89 -23.07
CA LEU A 288 14.19 -35.11 -22.95
C LEU A 288 13.43 -34.38 -24.08
N GLY A 289 13.79 -33.13 -24.36
CA GLY A 289 13.14 -32.34 -25.41
C GLY A 289 13.32 -32.94 -26.81
N GLU A 290 14.53 -33.41 -27.13
CA GLU A 290 14.83 -34.08 -28.40
C GLU A 290 14.01 -35.37 -28.60
N LYS A 291 13.66 -36.05 -27.51
CA LYS A 291 12.91 -37.31 -27.52
C LYS A 291 11.40 -37.11 -27.56
N ASP A 292 10.88 -36.16 -26.77
CA ASP A 292 9.47 -36.13 -26.39
C ASP A 292 8.68 -34.97 -27.05
N ASP A 293 9.33 -34.00 -27.70
CA ASP A 293 8.66 -32.83 -28.30
C ASP A 293 9.13 -32.54 -29.75
N PRO A 294 8.28 -32.77 -30.77
CA PRO A 294 8.59 -32.47 -32.17
C PRO A 294 8.92 -30.99 -32.45
N ASN A 295 8.39 -30.07 -31.64
CA ASN A 295 8.62 -28.62 -31.76
C ASN A 295 9.87 -28.15 -30.99
N PHE A 296 10.55 -29.06 -30.29
CA PHE A 296 11.73 -28.74 -29.47
C PHE A 296 12.87 -28.09 -30.26
N ARG A 297 12.95 -28.37 -31.57
CA ARG A 297 13.97 -27.79 -32.47
C ARG A 297 13.99 -26.27 -32.44
N ASN A 298 12.88 -25.62 -32.11
CA ASN A 298 12.79 -24.15 -32.05
C ASN A 298 13.43 -23.57 -30.77
N VAL A 299 13.41 -24.31 -29.66
CA VAL A 299 13.94 -23.86 -28.35
C VAL A 299 15.36 -24.38 -28.07
N GLN A 300 15.74 -25.47 -28.73
CA GLN A 300 17.04 -26.14 -28.58
C GLN A 300 18.25 -25.21 -28.76
N PRO A 301 18.32 -24.29 -29.75
CA PRO A 301 19.47 -23.41 -29.92
C PRO A 301 19.71 -22.50 -28.71
N ASN A 302 18.64 -21.89 -28.17
CA ASN A 302 18.72 -20.98 -27.04
C ASN A 302 19.22 -21.71 -25.78
N MET A 303 18.70 -22.92 -25.52
CA MET A 303 19.17 -23.74 -24.40
C MET A 303 20.65 -24.10 -24.51
N ARG A 304 21.14 -24.40 -25.72
CA ARG A 304 22.56 -24.69 -25.96
C ARG A 304 23.45 -23.47 -25.71
N ILE A 305 23.03 -22.28 -26.13
CA ILE A 305 23.74 -21.02 -25.85
C ILE A 305 23.86 -20.81 -24.33
N THR A 306 22.74 -20.88 -23.61
CA THR A 306 22.71 -20.72 -22.16
C THR A 306 23.60 -21.75 -21.44
N LEU A 307 23.63 -23.01 -21.91
CA LEU A 307 24.52 -24.03 -21.34
C LEU A 307 26.00 -23.71 -21.56
N THR A 308 26.37 -23.14 -22.70
CA THR A 308 27.75 -22.69 -22.97
C THR A 308 28.12 -21.53 -22.03
N GLU A 309 27.22 -20.58 -21.82
CA GLU A 309 27.43 -19.48 -20.86
C GLU A 309 27.60 -19.98 -19.42
N TRP A 310 26.82 -20.98 -19.01
CA TRP A 310 27.00 -21.60 -17.69
C TRP A 310 28.31 -22.37 -17.59
N GLN A 311 28.74 -23.04 -18.65
CA GLN A 311 30.04 -23.73 -18.68
C GLN A 311 31.19 -22.75 -18.47
N SER A 312 31.19 -21.60 -19.14
CA SER A 312 32.22 -20.57 -18.94
C SER A 312 32.20 -19.89 -17.56
N LYS A 313 31.12 -20.06 -16.78
CA LYS A 313 31.03 -19.55 -15.40
C LYS A 313 31.39 -20.61 -14.36
N ALA A 314 31.36 -21.89 -14.74
CA ALA A 314 31.69 -23.01 -13.86
C ALA A 314 33.19 -23.34 -13.85
N TYR A 315 33.91 -22.98 -14.91
CA TYR A 315 35.34 -23.24 -15.16
C TYR A 315 36.03 -21.97 -15.62
#